data_AF-A0A835Q139-F1
#
_entry.id   AF-A0A835Q139-F1
#
_cell.length_a   1.000
_cell.length_b   1.000
_cell.length_c   1.000
_cell.angle_alpha   90.00
_cell.angle_beta   90.00
_cell.angle_gamma   90.00
#
_symmetry.space_group_name_H-M   'P 1'
#
loop_
_entity.id
_entity.type
_entity.pdbx_description
1 polymer ?
#
loop_
_entity_poly.entity_id
_entity_poly.type
_entity_poly.pdbx_seq_one_letter_code
_entity_poly.pdbx_strand_id
1 'polypeptide(L)'
;MVSLHFEKGRCGLKLRPLLASFVVVLLSHLTLTAVPHLFGSITVTSMLPIAATVMVSTYALAGWFRRLLGITASAPAVVTGHVMFLFGVHLTINRKALLDTFLEVECILLLIGLYRFVYGDPGLAIESSNNAVLGVTSNPELGLKFKSSILLSRVRHCNLCNRSVKGFDHHCPAFGNCIGQKNHRLFMLLITLLITMESMYAVRASQCM
;
A
#
# COMPACT_ATOMS: atom_id res chain seq x y z
N MET A 1 -7.78 0.89 -28.74
CA MET A 1 -8.58 0.50 -27.56
C MET A 1 -8.06 -0.87 -27.11
N VAL A 2 -7.06 -0.89 -26.22
CA VAL A 2 -6.37 -2.13 -25.84
C VAL A 2 -7.21 -2.86 -24.80
N SER A 3 -7.92 -3.90 -25.23
CA SER A 3 -8.51 -4.89 -24.33
C SER A 3 -7.38 -5.67 -23.66
N LEU A 4 -6.99 -5.25 -22.45
CA LEU A 4 -6.21 -6.07 -21.55
C LEU A 4 -7.13 -7.18 -21.02
N HIS A 5 -7.16 -8.29 -21.73
CA HIS A 5 -7.64 -9.58 -21.23
C HIS A 5 -6.79 -9.96 -20.01
N PHE A 6 -7.21 -9.52 -18.81
CA PHE A 6 -6.69 -10.06 -17.56
C PHE A 6 -7.35 -11.42 -17.36
N GLU A 7 -6.65 -12.47 -17.78
CA GLU A 7 -7.00 -13.87 -17.55
C GLU A 7 -7.44 -14.10 -16.10
N LYS A 8 -8.72 -14.43 -15.97
CA LYS A 8 -9.32 -15.07 -14.81
C LYS A 8 -8.79 -16.51 -14.78
N GLY A 9 -7.78 -16.80 -13.95
CA GLY A 9 -7.34 -18.19 -13.72
C GLY A 9 -5.82 -18.43 -13.70
N ARG A 10 -5.15 -17.98 -12.64
CA ARG A 10 -4.07 -18.69 -11.93
C ARG A 10 -3.52 -17.78 -10.84
N CYS A 11 -3.81 -18.10 -9.59
CA CYS A 11 -3.11 -17.59 -8.42
C CYS A 11 -1.72 -18.27 -8.34
N GLY A 12 -0.94 -18.18 -9.41
CA GLY A 12 0.45 -18.62 -9.46
C GLY A 12 1.33 -17.41 -9.23
N LEU A 13 2.34 -17.54 -8.36
CA LEU A 13 3.36 -16.51 -8.15
C LEU A 13 4.02 -16.20 -9.49
N LYS A 14 3.65 -15.07 -10.11
CA LYS A 14 4.24 -14.67 -11.40
C LYS A 14 5.66 -14.14 -11.11
N LEU A 15 6.66 -14.84 -11.64
CA LEU A 15 8.08 -14.50 -11.45
C LEU A 15 8.42 -13.08 -11.90
N ARG A 16 7.83 -12.60 -13.01
CA ARG A 16 8.09 -11.26 -13.57
C ARG A 16 7.70 -10.12 -12.61
N PRO A 17 6.48 -10.04 -12.07
CA PRO A 17 6.14 -9.06 -11.05
C PRO A 17 6.96 -9.15 -9.76
N LEU A 18 7.36 -10.36 -9.36
CA LEU A 18 8.19 -10.56 -8.18
C LEU A 18 9.59 -9.97 -8.39
N LEU A 19 10.22 -10.30 -9.53
CA LEU A 19 11.51 -9.73 -9.92
C LEU A 19 11.45 -8.21 -10.04
N ALA A 20 10.41 -7.67 -10.67
CA ALA A 20 10.21 -6.23 -10.76
C ALA A 20 10.04 -5.57 -9.38
N SER A 21 9.40 -6.26 -8.44
CA SER A 21 9.26 -5.77 -7.05
C SER A 21 10.61 -5.78 -6.34
N PHE A 22 11.40 -6.84 -6.50
CA PHE A 22 12.75 -6.95 -5.95
C PHE A 22 13.70 -5.87 -6.50
N VAL A 23 13.68 -5.63 -7.82
CA VAL A 23 14.48 -4.54 -8.44
C VAL A 23 14.10 -3.18 -7.85
N VAL A 24 12.82 -2.92 -7.61
CA VAL A 24 12.38 -1.67 -6.99
C VAL A 24 12.90 -1.54 -5.56
N VAL A 25 12.87 -2.61 -4.76
CA VAL A 25 13.42 -2.65 -3.40
C VAL A 25 14.93 -2.37 -3.42
N LEU A 26 15.68 -2.99 -4.33
CA LEU A 26 17.12 -2.73 -4.45
C LEU A 26 17.43 -1.29 -4.85
N LEU A 27 16.69 -0.74 -5.82
CA LEU A 27 16.88 0.64 -6.27
C LEU A 27 16.55 1.65 -5.17
N SER A 28 15.47 1.44 -4.41
CA SER A 28 15.11 2.32 -3.29
C SER A 28 16.15 2.29 -2.18
N HIS A 29 16.67 1.12 -1.80
CA HIS A 29 17.76 1.06 -0.82
C HIS A 29 19.05 1.67 -1.35
N LEU A 30 19.40 1.45 -2.63
CA LEU A 30 20.57 2.08 -3.25
C LEU A 30 20.48 3.62 -3.20
N THR A 31 19.33 4.21 -3.56
CA THR A 31 19.16 5.66 -3.53
C THR A 31 19.09 6.22 -2.10
N LEU A 32 18.48 5.49 -1.16
CA LEU A 32 18.41 5.88 0.25
C LEU A 32 19.77 5.85 0.95
N THR A 33 20.62 4.86 0.66
CA THR A 33 21.99 4.81 1.23
C THR A 33 22.85 5.99 0.78
N ALA A 34 22.60 6.56 -0.40
CA ALA A 34 23.33 7.74 -0.88
C ALA A 34 23.00 9.02 -0.09
N VAL A 35 21.82 9.13 0.51
CA VAL A 35 21.36 10.35 1.23
C VAL A 35 22.35 10.79 2.33
N PRO A 36 22.69 9.96 3.31
CA PRO A 36 23.63 10.36 4.36
C PRO A 36 25.05 10.61 3.85
N HIS A 37 25.48 9.96 2.77
CA HIS A 37 26.78 10.22 2.15
C HIS A 37 26.83 11.60 1.46
N LEU A 38 25.73 12.02 0.83
CA LEU A 38 25.62 13.30 0.15
C LEU A 38 25.34 14.47 1.10
N PHE A 39 24.66 14.21 2.22
CA PHE A 39 24.18 15.23 3.15
C PHE A 39 24.75 15.10 4.56
N GLY A 40 25.91 14.46 4.72
CA GLY A 40 26.50 14.11 6.03
C GLY A 40 26.76 15.29 6.99
N SER A 41 26.74 16.53 6.51
CA SER A 41 26.89 17.76 7.31
C SER A 41 25.59 18.24 7.98
N ILE A 42 24.44 17.64 7.63
CA ILE A 42 23.12 18.06 8.10
C ILE A 42 22.69 17.20 9.31
N THR A 43 21.79 17.71 10.16
CA THR A 43 21.23 16.95 11.27
C THR A 43 20.34 15.79 10.83
N VAL A 44 20.31 14.72 11.63
CA VAL A 44 19.45 13.53 11.44
C VAL A 44 17.98 13.88 11.21
N THR A 45 17.45 14.85 11.95
CA THR A 45 16.05 15.30 11.83
C THR A 45 15.76 15.92 10.47
N SER A 46 16.73 16.63 9.91
CA SER A 46 16.61 17.27 8.60
C SER A 46 16.90 16.30 7.45
N MET A 47 17.63 15.21 7.71
CA MET A 47 17.82 14.12 6.73
C MET A 47 16.55 13.30 6.50
N LEU A 48 15.68 13.16 7.51
CA LEU A 48 14.46 12.36 7.42
C LEU A 48 13.51 12.81 6.29
N PRO A 49 13.13 14.10 6.15
CA PRO A 49 12.29 14.54 5.03
C PRO A 49 13.01 14.45 3.68
N ILE A 50 14.34 14.56 3.64
CA ILE A 50 15.13 14.37 2.41
C ILE A 50 15.04 12.90 1.97
N ALA A 51 15.27 11.96 2.89
CA ALA A 51 15.15 10.52 2.63
C ALA A 51 13.74 10.15 2.14
N ALA A 52 12.70 10.66 2.79
CA ALA A 52 11.32 10.45 2.36
C ALA A 52 11.08 10.98 0.93
N THR A 53 11.58 12.17 0.60
CA THR A 53 11.45 12.77 -0.74
C THR A 53 12.19 11.96 -1.80
N VAL A 54 13.42 11.52 -1.51
CA VAL A 54 14.21 10.66 -2.40
C VAL A 54 13.49 9.34 -2.65
N MET A 55 12.91 8.74 -1.62
CA MET A 55 12.20 7.49 -1.75
C MET A 55 10.93 7.64 -2.59
N VAL A 56 10.09 8.65 -2.32
CA VAL A 56 8.89 8.94 -3.14
C VAL A 56 9.26 9.18 -4.60
N SER A 57 10.33 9.95 -4.85
CA SER A 57 10.82 10.23 -6.20
C SER A 57 11.31 8.95 -6.89
N THR A 58 12.02 8.08 -6.17
CA THR A 58 12.49 6.78 -6.68
C THR A 58 11.32 5.89 -7.08
N TYR A 59 10.28 5.79 -6.24
CA TYR A 59 9.08 5.01 -6.54
C TYR A 59 8.26 5.59 -7.70
N ALA A 60 8.16 6.91 -7.80
CA ALA A 60 7.47 7.57 -8.91
C ALA A 60 8.19 7.29 -10.24
N LEU A 61 9.52 7.43 -10.25
CA LEU A 61 10.35 7.15 -11.43
C LEU A 61 10.30 5.67 -11.82
N ALA A 62 10.46 4.76 -10.85
CA ALA A 62 10.31 3.32 -11.09
C ALA A 62 8.90 2.95 -11.56
N GLY A 63 7.87 3.63 -11.05
CA GLY A 63 6.49 3.51 -11.54
C GLY A 63 6.35 3.95 -13.00
N TRP A 64 6.94 5.09 -13.36
CA TRP A 64 6.94 5.59 -14.73
C TRP A 64 7.66 4.64 -15.70
N PHE A 65 8.87 4.19 -15.38
CA PHE A 65 9.61 3.22 -16.20
C PHE A 65 8.86 1.90 -16.36
N ARG A 66 8.27 1.36 -15.29
CA ARG A 66 7.46 0.14 -15.36
C ARG A 66 6.27 0.29 -16.30
N ARG A 67 5.62 1.46 -16.30
CA ARG A 67 4.52 1.77 -17.23
C ARG A 67 5.00 1.81 -18.68
N LEU A 68 6.17 2.40 -18.95
CA LEU A 68 6.77 2.40 -20.29
C LEU A 68 7.09 0.99 -20.78
N LEU A 69 7.59 0.12 -19.90
CA LEU A 69 7.97 -1.26 -20.22
C LEU A 69 6.79 -2.24 -20.18
N GLY A 70 5.59 -1.80 -19.80
CA GLY A 70 4.42 -2.67 -19.63
C GLY A 70 4.58 -3.72 -18.51
N ILE A 71 5.46 -3.48 -17.53
CA ILE A 71 5.76 -4.39 -16.44
C ILE A 71 4.88 -4.05 -15.23
N THR A 72 4.28 -5.07 -14.61
CA THR A 72 3.56 -4.92 -13.35
C THR A 72 4.43 -5.31 -12.17
N ALA A 73 4.13 -4.77 -10.99
CA ALA A 73 4.78 -5.14 -9.74
C ALA A 73 3.71 -5.34 -8.65
N SER A 74 4.03 -6.15 -7.65
CA SER A 74 3.15 -6.45 -6.53
C SER A 74 3.50 -5.53 -5.37
N ALA A 75 2.56 -4.67 -4.96
CA ALA A 75 2.78 -3.81 -3.81
C ALA A 75 3.00 -4.61 -2.50
N PRO A 76 2.28 -5.72 -2.23
CA PRO A 76 2.61 -6.61 -1.12
C PRO A 76 4.03 -7.18 -1.20
N ALA A 77 4.50 -7.54 -2.39
CA ALA A 77 5.87 -8.05 -2.56
C ALA A 77 6.92 -6.96 -2.32
N VAL A 78 6.65 -5.72 -2.74
CA VAL A 78 7.52 -4.57 -2.45
C VAL A 78 7.58 -4.32 -0.94
N VAL A 79 6.44 -4.21 -0.25
CA VAL A 79 6.40 -3.97 1.21
C VAL A 79 7.08 -5.10 1.97
N THR A 80 6.79 -6.36 1.61
CA THR A 80 7.42 -7.53 2.25
C THR A 80 8.93 -7.56 1.99
N GLY A 81 9.35 -7.24 0.76
CA GLY A 81 10.76 -7.18 0.39
C GLY A 81 11.52 -6.12 1.18
N HIS A 82 10.93 -4.95 1.37
CA HIS A 82 11.46 -3.89 2.24
C HIS A 82 11.63 -4.36 3.69
N VAL A 83 10.58 -4.92 4.29
CA VAL A 83 10.64 -5.47 5.65
C VAL A 83 11.72 -6.55 5.77
N MET A 84 11.82 -7.47 4.81
CA MET A 84 12.83 -8.54 4.81
C MET A 84 14.26 -8.01 4.66
N PHE A 85 14.49 -7.07 3.75
CA PHE A 85 15.80 -6.46 3.54
C PHE A 85 16.25 -5.74 4.81
N LEU A 86 15.37 -4.92 5.39
CA LEU A 86 15.67 -4.18 6.60
C LEU A 86 15.86 -5.05 7.81
N PHE A 87 15.08 -6.12 7.96
CA PHE A 87 15.32 -7.14 8.98
C PHE A 87 16.69 -7.79 8.79
N GLY A 88 17.07 -8.13 7.55
CA GLY A 88 18.38 -8.71 7.24
C GLY A 88 19.55 -7.80 7.60
N VAL A 89 19.46 -6.51 7.27
CA VAL A 89 20.51 -5.53 7.65
C VAL A 89 20.43 -5.21 9.16
N HIS A 90 19.25 -5.25 9.79
CA HIS A 90 19.13 -5.06 11.24
C HIS A 90 19.88 -6.12 12.03
N LEU A 91 19.94 -7.36 11.52
CA LEU A 91 20.73 -8.43 12.13
C LEU A 91 22.26 -8.16 12.11
N THR A 92 22.75 -7.27 11.26
CA THR A 92 24.19 -6.98 11.11
C THR A 92 24.66 -5.72 11.84
N ILE A 93 23.74 -4.88 12.31
CA ILE A 93 24.03 -3.59 12.96
C ILE A 93 24.13 -3.74 14.50
N ASN A 94 25.06 -3.00 15.13
CA ASN A 94 25.19 -2.98 16.59
C ASN A 94 23.93 -2.38 17.25
N ARG A 95 23.30 -3.14 18.16
CA ARG A 95 21.96 -2.84 18.68
C ARG A 95 21.96 -1.70 19.70
N LYS A 96 21.06 -0.72 19.50
CA LYS A 96 20.69 0.31 20.49
C LYS A 96 19.22 0.12 20.85
N ALA A 97 18.95 -0.25 22.11
CA ALA A 97 17.66 -0.77 22.55
C ALA A 97 16.41 0.04 22.11
N LEU A 98 16.44 1.38 22.19
CA LEU A 98 15.24 2.19 21.97
C LEU A 98 14.80 2.31 20.51
N LEU A 99 15.73 2.62 19.59
CA LEU A 99 15.40 2.80 18.17
C LEU A 99 15.09 1.46 17.51
N ASP A 100 15.78 0.41 17.93
CA ASP A 100 15.57 -0.95 17.44
C ASP A 100 14.17 -1.45 17.80
N THR A 101 13.73 -1.21 19.04
CA THR A 101 12.35 -1.56 19.48
C THR A 101 11.31 -0.80 18.65
N PHE A 102 11.54 0.47 18.33
CA PHE A 102 10.61 1.25 17.52
C PHE A 102 10.49 0.71 16.09
N LEU A 103 11.62 0.39 15.46
CA LEU A 103 11.67 -0.22 14.13
C LEU A 103 10.99 -1.59 14.10
N GLU A 104 11.20 -2.43 15.13
CA GLU A 104 10.54 -3.72 15.26
C GLU A 104 9.02 -3.58 15.36
N VAL A 105 8.53 -2.64 16.18
CA VAL A 105 7.10 -2.34 16.29
C VAL A 105 6.52 -1.86 14.96
N GLU A 106 7.19 -0.92 14.27
CA GLU A 106 6.75 -0.48 12.94
C GLU A 106 6.71 -1.62 11.92
N CYS A 107 7.70 -2.52 11.92
CA CYS A 107 7.72 -3.70 11.06
C CYS A 107 6.50 -4.60 11.31
N ILE A 108 6.18 -4.87 12.59
CA ILE A 108 5.02 -5.68 12.96
C ILE A 108 3.72 -4.99 12.51
N LEU A 109 3.59 -3.68 12.72
CA LEU A 109 2.42 -2.90 12.28
C LEU A 109 2.26 -2.91 10.75
N LEU A 110 3.35 -2.81 10.01
CA LEU A 110 3.36 -2.91 8.54
C LEU A 110 2.89 -4.27 8.06
N LEU A 111 3.37 -5.36 8.65
CA LEU A 111 2.95 -6.72 8.28
C LEU A 111 1.48 -6.98 8.60
N ILE A 112 1.03 -6.60 9.80
CA ILE A 112 -0.38 -6.71 10.21
C ILE A 112 -1.26 -5.85 9.30
N GLY A 113 -0.86 -4.61 9.05
CA GLY A 113 -1.59 -3.68 8.19
C GLY A 113 -1.66 -4.20 6.76
N LEU A 114 -0.56 -4.74 6.20
CA LEU A 114 -0.51 -5.30 4.85
C LEU A 114 -1.44 -6.51 4.74
N TYR A 115 -1.41 -7.42 5.71
CA TYR A 115 -2.32 -8.56 5.78
C TYR A 115 -3.78 -8.09 5.77
N ARG A 116 -4.13 -7.14 6.65
CA ARG A 116 -5.48 -6.57 6.71
C ARG A 116 -5.87 -5.82 5.44
N PHE A 117 -4.93 -5.26 4.71
CA PHE A 117 -5.22 -4.54 3.48
C PHE A 117 -5.45 -5.49 2.29
N VAL A 118 -4.63 -6.53 2.15
CA VAL A 118 -4.74 -7.53 1.08
C VAL A 118 -6.00 -8.37 1.25
N TYR A 119 -6.27 -8.85 2.46
CA TYR A 119 -7.37 -9.78 2.73
C TYR A 119 -8.62 -9.12 3.32
N GLY A 120 -8.55 -7.85 3.70
CA GLY A 120 -9.66 -7.15 4.33
C GLY A 120 -10.77 -6.70 3.37
N ASP A 121 -11.95 -6.49 3.96
CA ASP A 121 -13.12 -5.96 3.30
C ASP A 121 -12.91 -4.48 2.89
N PRO A 122 -12.93 -4.14 1.58
CA PRO A 122 -12.81 -2.75 1.13
C PRO A 122 -14.06 -1.89 1.45
N GLY A 123 -15.15 -2.51 1.90
CA GLY A 123 -16.45 -1.91 2.12
C GLY A 123 -17.49 -2.46 1.15
N LEU A 124 -17.66 -3.78 1.10
CA LEU A 124 -18.66 -4.40 0.22
C LEU A 124 -20.05 -3.82 0.48
N ALA A 125 -20.69 -3.38 -0.59
CA ALA A 125 -22.10 -3.06 -0.58
C ALA A 125 -22.85 -4.38 -0.76
N ILE A 126 -23.60 -4.80 0.26
CA ILE A 126 -24.60 -5.84 0.08
C ILE A 126 -25.61 -5.25 -0.90
N GLU A 127 -25.66 -5.80 -2.11
CA GLU A 127 -26.82 -5.61 -2.98
C GLU A 127 -28.01 -6.21 -2.23
N SER A 128 -28.77 -5.35 -1.56
CA SER A 128 -30.18 -5.65 -1.38
C SER A 128 -30.73 -5.74 -2.79
N SER A 129 -30.91 -6.96 -3.27
CA SER A 129 -31.71 -7.25 -4.47
C SER A 129 -33.02 -6.50 -4.32
N ASN A 130 -33.13 -5.34 -4.95
CA ASN A 130 -34.37 -4.58 -5.03
C ASN A 130 -35.27 -5.16 -6.12
N ASN A 131 -35.41 -6.49 -6.13
CA ASN A 131 -36.68 -7.12 -6.47
C ASN A 131 -37.64 -7.14 -5.26
N ALA A 132 -37.30 -6.48 -4.14
CA ALA A 132 -38.16 -6.32 -2.96
C ALA A 132 -38.74 -4.90 -2.78
N VAL A 133 -38.98 -4.13 -3.85
CA VAL A 133 -39.82 -2.91 -3.80
C VAL A 133 -41.29 -3.27 -4.09
N LEU A 134 -41.78 -4.31 -3.43
CA LEU A 134 -43.19 -4.67 -3.41
C LEU A 134 -43.49 -5.29 -2.04
N GLY A 135 -43.52 -4.42 -1.02
CA GLY A 135 -43.73 -4.88 0.36
C GLY A 135 -43.54 -3.79 1.41
N VAL A 136 -44.51 -2.88 1.48
CA VAL A 136 -45.03 -2.26 2.72
C VAL A 136 -43.98 -1.82 3.78
N THR A 137 -43.65 -0.52 3.78
CA THR A 137 -43.50 0.22 5.05
C THR A 137 -44.09 1.62 4.87
N SER A 138 -45.18 1.91 5.58
CA SER A 138 -45.94 3.16 5.58
C SER A 138 -45.23 4.32 6.33
N ASN A 139 -43.90 4.38 6.32
CA ASN A 139 -43.14 5.45 6.96
C ASN A 139 -42.11 6.06 5.99
N PRO A 140 -42.45 7.15 5.28
CA PRO A 140 -41.59 7.77 4.27
C PRO A 140 -40.29 8.36 4.84
N GLU A 141 -40.26 8.74 6.13
CA GLU A 141 -39.08 9.34 6.76
C GLU A 141 -37.94 8.33 7.01
N LEU A 142 -38.26 7.08 7.34
CA LEU A 142 -37.26 6.03 7.56
C LEU A 142 -36.65 5.54 6.22
N GLY A 143 -37.48 5.47 5.17
CA GLY A 143 -37.04 5.17 3.81
C GLY A 143 -36.12 6.26 3.24
N LEU A 144 -36.39 7.54 3.55
CA LEU A 144 -35.53 8.67 3.17
C LEU A 144 -34.21 8.69 3.95
N LYS A 145 -34.20 8.34 5.24
CA LYS A 145 -32.95 8.20 6.04
C LYS A 145 -32.07 7.05 5.54
N PHE A 146 -32.66 5.91 5.18
CA PHE A 146 -31.94 4.77 4.62
C PHE A 146 -31.40 5.05 3.21
N LYS A 147 -32.23 5.67 2.35
CA LYS A 147 -31.83 6.11 1.00
C LYS A 147 -30.76 7.21 1.05
N SER A 148 -30.84 8.12 2.02
CA SER A 148 -29.84 9.16 2.30
C SER A 148 -28.50 8.55 2.74
N SER A 149 -28.52 7.52 3.60
CA SER A 149 -27.31 6.84 4.07
C SER A 149 -26.60 6.07 2.94
N ILE A 150 -27.36 5.47 2.02
CA ILE A 150 -26.84 4.83 0.80
C ILE A 150 -26.39 5.87 -0.24
N LEU A 151 -27.08 7.00 -0.37
CA LEU A 151 -26.68 8.13 -1.21
C LEU A 151 -25.40 8.83 -0.71
N LEU A 152 -25.17 8.83 0.61
CA LEU A 152 -24.00 9.48 1.22
C LEU A 152 -22.70 8.70 0.95
N SER A 153 -22.77 7.38 0.76
CA SER A 153 -21.63 6.57 0.30
C SER A 153 -21.79 6.24 -1.18
N ARG A 154 -21.06 6.92 -2.07
CA ARG A 154 -21.02 6.57 -3.50
C ARG A 154 -20.59 5.09 -3.67
N VAL A 155 -21.55 4.21 -3.97
CA VAL A 155 -21.29 2.81 -4.31
C VAL A 155 -20.96 2.72 -5.79
N ARG A 156 -19.87 2.04 -6.13
CA ARG A 156 -19.54 1.73 -7.53
C ARG A 156 -19.19 0.25 -7.66
N HIS A 157 -19.49 -0.31 -8.82
CA HIS A 157 -19.19 -1.70 -9.14
C HIS A 157 -17.77 -1.81 -9.72
N CYS A 158 -16.99 -2.76 -9.22
CA CYS A 158 -15.68 -3.09 -9.75
C CYS A 158 -15.78 -4.32 -10.65
N ASN A 159 -15.70 -4.13 -11.97
CA ASN A 159 -15.76 -5.22 -12.95
C ASN A 159 -14.65 -6.27 -12.75
N LEU A 160 -13.48 -5.86 -12.26
CA LEU A 160 -12.33 -6.76 -12.03
C LEU A 160 -12.57 -7.71 -10.86
N CYS A 161 -13.16 -7.22 -9.77
CA CYS A 161 -13.48 -8.03 -8.60
C CYS A 161 -14.91 -8.59 -8.62
N ASN A 162 -15.72 -8.20 -9.59
CA ASN A 162 -17.15 -8.52 -9.71
C ASN A 162 -17.94 -8.26 -8.42
N ARG A 163 -17.76 -7.08 -7.82
CA ARG A 163 -18.40 -6.71 -6.55
C ARG A 163 -18.59 -5.20 -6.43
N SER A 164 -19.62 -4.80 -5.69
CA SER A 164 -19.96 -3.41 -5.41
C SER A 164 -19.29 -2.94 -4.12
N VAL A 165 -18.64 -1.78 -4.14
CA VAL A 165 -17.86 -1.25 -3.02
C VAL A 165 -18.35 0.16 -2.64
N LYS A 166 -18.60 0.39 -1.35
CA LYS A 166 -18.97 1.69 -0.77
C LYS A 166 -17.76 2.62 -0.74
N GLY A 167 -17.96 3.87 -1.18
CA GLY A 167 -16.88 4.84 -1.29
C GLY A 167 -15.75 4.34 -2.18
N PHE A 168 -16.10 3.63 -3.25
CA PHE A 168 -15.12 3.08 -4.19
C PHE A 168 -14.25 4.19 -4.77
N ASP A 169 -12.95 4.07 -4.55
CA ASP A 169 -11.93 4.92 -5.14
C ASP A 169 -11.44 4.26 -6.45
N HIS A 170 -10.69 3.17 -6.32
CA HIS A 170 -10.19 2.41 -7.45
C HIS A 170 -9.94 0.93 -7.11
N HIS A 171 -9.82 0.09 -8.13
CA HIS A 171 -9.20 -1.23 -7.98
C HIS A 171 -7.70 -1.08 -8.17
N CYS A 172 -6.90 -1.59 -7.24
CA CYS A 172 -5.45 -1.54 -7.38
C CYS A 172 -4.92 -2.93 -7.75
N PRO A 173 -4.48 -3.15 -9.01
CA PRO A 173 -3.92 -4.42 -9.43
C PRO A 173 -2.67 -4.81 -8.64
N ALA A 174 -1.91 -3.83 -8.14
CA ALA A 174 -0.69 -4.07 -7.37
C ALA A 174 -0.98 -4.76 -6.04
N PHE A 175 -2.16 -4.56 -5.44
CA PHE A 175 -2.59 -5.23 -4.22
C PHE A 175 -3.59 -6.37 -4.47
N GLY A 176 -4.16 -6.45 -5.68
CA GLY A 176 -5.23 -7.39 -6.00
C GLY A 176 -6.53 -7.12 -5.24
N ASN A 177 -6.70 -5.92 -4.66
CA ASN A 177 -7.87 -5.55 -3.86
C ASN A 177 -8.43 -4.18 -4.30
N CYS A 178 -9.70 -3.92 -3.97
CA CYS A 178 -10.31 -2.60 -4.14
C CYS A 178 -9.89 -1.67 -3.01
N ILE A 179 -9.80 -0.38 -3.30
CA ILE A 179 -9.74 0.67 -2.28
C ILE A 179 -11.12 1.30 -2.20
N GLY A 180 -11.67 1.27 -0.99
CA GLY A 180 -12.98 1.79 -0.67
C GLY A 180 -13.01 2.39 0.72
N GLN A 181 -14.22 2.71 1.18
CA GLN A 181 -14.43 3.46 2.41
C GLN A 181 -13.80 2.80 3.65
N LYS A 182 -13.81 1.46 3.74
CA LYS A 182 -13.34 0.75 4.94
C LYS A 182 -11.81 0.62 5.02
N ASN A 183 -11.10 0.63 3.90
CA ASN A 183 -9.65 0.39 3.86
C ASN A 183 -8.83 1.59 3.36
N HIS A 184 -9.45 2.69 2.91
CA HIS A 184 -8.73 3.88 2.45
C HIS A 184 -7.81 4.49 3.53
N ARG A 185 -8.24 4.55 4.80
CA ARG A 185 -7.37 5.04 5.88
C ARG A 185 -6.18 4.12 6.14
N LEU A 186 -6.40 2.81 6.08
CA LEU A 186 -5.35 1.81 6.23
C LEU A 186 -4.34 1.90 5.09
N PHE A 187 -4.79 2.14 3.85
CA PHE A 187 -3.92 2.38 2.70
C PHE A 187 -2.96 3.55 2.94
N MET A 188 -3.48 4.71 3.36
CA MET A 188 -2.65 5.88 3.63
C MET A 188 -1.68 5.64 4.78
N LEU A 189 -2.13 4.97 5.86
CA LEU A 189 -1.29 4.64 7.00
C LEU A 189 -0.16 3.68 6.62
N LEU A 190 -0.41 2.69 5.77
CA LEU A 190 0.63 1.78 5.27
C LEU A 190 1.71 2.50 4.46
N ILE A 191 1.31 3.46 3.62
CA ILE A 191 2.26 4.28 2.86
C ILE A 191 3.11 5.11 3.81
N THR A 192 2.49 5.78 4.78
CA THR A 192 3.22 6.60 5.75
C THR A 192 4.18 5.76 6.59
N LEU A 193 3.75 4.62 7.13
CA LEU A 193 4.61 3.73 7.91
C LEU A 193 5.77 3.17 7.09
N LEU A 194 5.56 2.84 5.81
CA LEU A 194 6.64 2.38 4.94
C LEU A 194 7.67 3.50 4.75
N ILE A 195 7.21 4.74 4.53
CA ILE A 195 8.11 5.90 4.35
C ILE A 195 8.90 6.22 5.62
N THR A 196 8.26 6.21 6.79
CA THR A 196 8.95 6.50 8.06
C THR A 196 9.99 5.45 8.37
N MET A 197 9.61 4.18 8.27
CA MET A 197 10.46 3.03 8.59
C MET A 197 11.72 2.99 7.71
N GLU A 198 11.57 3.18 6.40
CA GLU A 198 12.70 3.27 5.45
C GLU A 198 13.62 4.46 5.73
N SER A 199 13.04 5.63 5.97
CA SER A 199 13.81 6.86 6.21
C SER A 199 14.60 6.77 7.53
N MET A 200 14.00 6.22 8.57
CA MET A 200 14.65 6.00 9.87
C MET A 200 15.78 4.98 9.75
N TYR A 201 15.55 3.91 8.99
CA TYR A 201 16.56 2.89 8.78
C TYR A 201 17.78 3.42 8.03
N ALA A 202 17.57 4.16 6.94
CA ALA A 202 18.66 4.73 6.13
C ALA A 202 19.59 5.62 6.96
N VAL A 203 19.03 6.50 7.79
CA VAL A 203 19.81 7.38 8.68
C VAL A 203 20.52 6.59 9.78
N ARG A 204 19.92 5.49 10.26
CA ARG A 204 20.55 4.64 11.27
C ARG A 204 21.72 3.83 10.73
N ALA A 205 21.60 3.32 9.51
CA ALA A 205 22.67 2.58 8.83
C ALA A 205 23.91 3.47 8.63
N SER A 206 23.73 4.75 8.30
CA SER A 206 24.86 5.67 8.12
C SER A 206 25.58 6.10 9.40
N GLN A 207 24.97 5.93 10.57
CA GLN A 207 25.65 6.18 11.85
C GLN A 207 26.56 5.02 12.27
N CYS A 208 26.51 3.89 11.56
CA CYS A 208 27.32 2.70 11.83
C CYS A 208 28.46 2.48 10.85
N MET A 209 28.49 3.21 9.74
CA MET A 209 29.60 3.24 8.77
C MET A 209 30.59 4.34 9.15
#